data_AF-A0A1H0HMA6-F1
#
_entry.id   AF-A0A1H0HMA6-F1
#
_cell.length_a   1.000
_cell.length_b   1.000
_cell.length_c   1.000
_cell.angle_alpha   90.00
_cell.angle_beta   90.00
_cell.angle_gamma   90.00
#
_symmetry.space_group_name_H-M   'P 1'
#
loop_
_entity.id
_entity.type
_entity.pdbx_description
1 polymer ?
#
loop_
_entity_poly.entity_id
_entity_poly.type
_entity_poly.pdbx_seq_one_letter_code
_entity_poly.pdbx_strand_id
1 'polypeptide(L)'
;MAPTIWSRENKPRVVFDRPWKWLLLPGVVIQWTLYTFPSGNFAKVVTDTRVARSLLMTYVISGVFYAFAIPVLAVSLFVVFVGR
;
A
#
# COMPACT_ATOMS: atom_id res chain seq x y z
N MET A 1 7.66 -21.40 -30.36
CA MET A 1 8.02 -20.55 -29.21
C MET A 1 6.83 -20.51 -28.28
N ALA A 2 6.88 -21.22 -27.15
CA ALA A 2 5.80 -21.23 -26.18
C ALA A 2 5.62 -19.82 -25.59
N PRO A 3 4.39 -19.32 -25.41
CA PRO A 3 4.17 -18.02 -24.77
C PRO A 3 4.75 -18.09 -23.37
N THR A 4 5.73 -17.23 -23.12
CA THR A 4 6.45 -17.09 -21.87
C THR A 4 5.46 -17.04 -20.71
N ILE A 5 5.71 -17.90 -19.71
CA ILE A 5 5.11 -17.92 -18.36
C ILE A 5 4.50 -16.56 -18.06
N TRP A 6 3.19 -16.53 -17.82
CA TRP A 6 2.43 -15.37 -17.33
C TRP A 6 3.29 -14.52 -16.39
N SER A 7 4.01 -13.54 -16.94
CA SER A 7 4.78 -12.59 -16.17
C SER A 7 3.71 -11.69 -15.58
N ARG A 8 3.15 -12.11 -14.43
CA ARG A 8 2.27 -11.28 -13.63
C ARG A 8 3.04 -9.99 -13.44
N GLU A 9 2.58 -8.91 -14.08
CA GLU A 9 3.07 -7.57 -13.81
C GLU A 9 2.82 -7.31 -12.33
N ASN A 10 3.82 -7.64 -11.52
CA ASN A 10 3.83 -7.51 -10.07
C ASN A 10 4.30 -6.10 -9.68
N LYS A 11 4.09 -5.15 -10.59
CA LYS A 11 4.51 -3.77 -10.41
C LYS A 11 3.28 -2.97 -9.97
N PRO A 12 3.28 -2.41 -8.75
CA PRO A 12 2.31 -1.38 -8.40
C PRO A 12 2.38 -0.28 -9.46
N ARG A 13 1.22 0.22 -9.91
CA ARG A 13 1.15 1.22 -10.99
C ARG A 13 1.75 2.58 -10.61
N VAL A 14 2.13 2.77 -9.35
CA VAL A 14 2.77 3.98 -8.86
C VAL A 14 4.23 4.00 -9.27
N VAL A 15 4.60 4.95 -10.13
CA VAL A 15 5.98 5.26 -10.48
C VAL A 15 6.51 6.33 -9.51
N PHE A 16 7.61 6.04 -8.82
CA PHE A 16 8.29 6.96 -7.89
C PHE A 16 9.23 7.92 -8.64
N ASP A 17 8.68 8.74 -9.52
CA ASP A 17 9.40 9.77 -10.28
C ASP A 17 9.59 11.09 -9.50
N ARG A 18 8.82 11.31 -8.43
CA ARG A 18 8.79 12.57 -7.67
C ARG A 18 8.94 12.31 -6.17
N PRO A 19 9.60 13.21 -5.42
CA PRO A 19 9.87 13.02 -4.00
C PRO A 19 8.61 12.89 -3.14
N TRP A 20 7.53 13.62 -3.46
CA TRP A 20 6.27 13.51 -2.71
C TRP A 20 5.61 12.14 -2.83
N LYS A 21 5.89 11.36 -3.90
CA LYS A 21 5.32 10.03 -4.08
C LYS A 21 5.85 9.00 -3.09
N TRP A 22 6.95 9.29 -2.39
CA TRP A 22 7.40 8.48 -1.26
C TRP A 22 6.37 8.41 -0.13
N LEU A 23 5.47 9.39 -0.02
CA LEU A 23 4.32 9.31 0.89
C LEU A 23 3.37 8.15 0.52
N LEU A 24 3.35 7.68 -0.71
CA LEU A 24 2.46 6.59 -1.11
C LEU A 24 3.01 5.19 -0.75
N LEU A 25 4.21 5.13 -0.18
CA LEU A 25 4.91 3.88 0.11
C LEU A 25 4.11 2.93 1.01
N PRO A 26 3.43 3.37 2.08
CA PRO A 26 2.60 2.47 2.89
C PRO A 26 1.50 1.79 2.08
N GLY A 27 0.78 2.56 1.25
CA GLY A 27 -0.26 2.00 0.37
C GLY A 27 0.30 1.05 -0.68
N VAL A 28 1.45 1.38 -1.25
CA VAL A 28 2.14 0.51 -2.22
C VAL A 28 2.53 -0.82 -1.59
N VAL A 29 3.10 -0.81 -0.38
CA VAL A 29 3.49 -2.01 0.35
C VAL A 29 2.26 -2.87 0.69
N ILE A 30 1.19 -2.26 1.20
CA ILE A 30 -0.04 -2.98 1.54
C ILE A 30 -0.67 -3.62 0.30
N GLN A 31 -0.76 -2.89 -0.81
CA GLN A 31 -1.29 -3.44 -2.06
C GLN A 31 -0.41 -4.55 -2.63
N TRP A 32 0.91 -4.42 -2.53
CA TRP A 32 1.84 -5.47 -2.93
C TRP A 32 1.65 -6.74 -2.09
N THR A 33 1.44 -6.62 -0.79
CA THR A 33 1.14 -7.76 0.10
C THR A 33 -0.18 -8.42 -0.26
N LEU A 34 -1.25 -7.63 -0.49
CA LEU A 34 -2.56 -8.14 -0.92
C LEU A 34 -2.47 -8.89 -2.26
N TYR A 35 -1.60 -8.44 -3.16
CA TYR A 35 -1.39 -9.08 -4.45
C TYR A 35 -0.54 -10.36 -4.36
N THR A 36 0.48 -10.37 -3.50
CA THR A 36 1.42 -11.48 -3.36
C THR A 36 0.82 -12.64 -2.57
N PHE A 37 -0.02 -12.32 -1.57
CA PHE A 37 -0.65 -13.31 -0.69
C PHE A 37 -2.17 -13.18 -0.68
N PRO A 38 -2.85 -13.41 -1.83
CA PRO A 38 -4.30 -13.43 -1.85
C PRO A 38 -4.80 -14.61 -1.01
N SER A 39 -5.79 -14.38 -0.16
CA SER A 39 -6.33 -15.42 0.75
C SER A 39 -7.84 -15.57 0.58
N GLY A 40 -8.33 -16.81 0.47
CA GLY A 40 -9.76 -17.14 0.44
C GLY A 40 -10.33 -17.58 -0.91
N ASN A 41 -11.65 -17.49 -1.07
CA ASN A 41 -12.40 -17.94 -2.25
C ASN A 41 -12.08 -17.13 -3.52
N PHE A 42 -12.35 -17.68 -4.70
CA PHE A 42 -12.08 -17.06 -6.01
C PHE A 42 -12.59 -15.61 -6.13
N ALA A 43 -13.80 -15.33 -5.65
CA ALA A 43 -14.38 -13.99 -5.65
C ALA A 43 -13.56 -12.97 -4.82
N LYS A 44 -12.97 -13.42 -3.71
CA LYS A 44 -12.09 -12.59 -2.87
C LYS A 44 -10.75 -12.33 -3.55
N VAL A 45 -10.16 -13.36 -4.16
CA VAL A 45 -8.91 -13.22 -4.95
C VAL A 45 -9.09 -12.20 -6.09
N VAL A 46 -10.21 -12.23 -6.82
CA VAL A 46 -10.50 -11.26 -7.89
C VAL A 46 -10.64 -9.84 -7.33
N THR A 47 -11.34 -9.67 -6.22
CA THR A 47 -11.51 -8.37 -5.56
C THR A 47 -10.18 -7.82 -5.05
N ASP A 48 -9.38 -8.64 -4.35
CA ASP A 48 -8.06 -8.27 -3.85
C ASP A 48 -7.13 -7.88 -5.00
N THR A 49 -7.20 -8.59 -6.12
CA THR A 49 -6.43 -8.27 -7.33
C THR A 49 -6.86 -6.93 -7.94
N ARG A 50 -8.16 -6.59 -7.93
CA ARG A 50 -8.67 -5.29 -8.40
C ARG A 50 -8.21 -4.16 -7.48
N VAL A 51 -8.29 -4.36 -6.17
CA VAL A 51 -7.86 -3.38 -5.15
C VAL A 51 -6.35 -3.13 -5.24
N ALA A 52 -5.55 -4.20 -5.37
CA ALA A 52 -4.10 -4.09 -5.47
C ALA A 52 -3.63 -3.37 -6.74
N ARG A 53 -4.42 -3.39 -7.83
CA ARG A 53 -4.11 -2.72 -9.09
C ARG A 53 -4.65 -1.29 -9.19
N SER A 54 -5.43 -0.83 -8.22
CA SER A 54 -6.07 0.49 -8.25
C SER A 54 -5.14 1.55 -7.67
N LEU A 55 -4.79 2.56 -8.49
CA LEU A 55 -4.03 3.73 -8.04
C LEU A 55 -4.77 4.50 -6.94
N LEU A 56 -6.10 4.64 -7.09
CA LEU A 56 -6.94 5.31 -6.10
C LEU A 56 -6.81 4.64 -4.73
N MET A 57 -6.82 3.31 -4.69
CA MET A 57 -6.67 2.57 -3.44
C MET A 57 -5.29 2.79 -2.80
N THR A 58 -4.25 3.02 -3.59
CA THR A 58 -2.93 3.38 -3.04
C THR A 58 -2.99 4.70 -2.27
N TYR A 59 -3.67 5.71 -2.81
CA TYR A 59 -3.87 7.00 -2.15
C TYR A 59 -4.73 6.86 -0.90
N VAL A 60 -5.85 6.14 -1.00
CA VAL A 60 -6.77 5.91 0.14
C VAL A 60 -6.05 5.19 1.27
N ILE A 61 -5.37 4.08 0.99
CA ILE A 61 -4.66 3.29 2.01
C ILE A 61 -3.54 4.13 2.66
N SER A 62 -2.76 4.86 1.86
CA SER A 62 -1.69 5.72 2.39
C SER A 62 -2.25 6.87 3.22
N GLY A 63 -3.34 7.50 2.77
CA GLY A 63 -4.01 8.57 3.50
C GLY A 63 -4.56 8.10 4.84
N VAL A 64 -5.24 6.95 4.86
CA VAL A 64 -5.72 6.32 6.10
C VAL A 64 -4.55 5.99 7.04
N PHE A 65 -3.47 5.39 6.51
CA PHE A 65 -2.28 5.09 7.30
C PHE A 65 -1.75 6.32 8.02
N TYR A 66 -1.59 7.45 7.32
CA TYR A 66 -1.10 8.68 7.96
C TYR A 66 -2.12 9.36 8.86
N ALA A 67 -3.42 9.28 8.56
CA ALA A 67 -4.46 9.78 9.45
C ALA A 67 -4.40 9.13 10.84
N PHE A 68 -3.97 7.87 10.92
CA PHE A 68 -3.73 7.19 12.20
C PHE A 68 -2.30 7.38 12.73
N ALA A 69 -1.28 7.32 11.87
CA ALA A 69 0.12 7.39 12.29
C ALA A 69 0.50 8.78 12.84
N ILE A 70 0.00 9.87 12.23
CA ILE A 70 0.37 11.24 12.61
C ILE A 70 -0.07 11.57 14.05
N PRO A 71 -1.34 11.34 14.46
CA PRO A 71 -1.76 11.59 15.84
C PRO A 71 -0.97 10.75 16.85
N VAL A 72 -0.72 9.46 16.55
CA VAL A 72 0.04 8.57 17.43
C VAL A 72 1.48 9.06 17.61
N LEU A 73 2.14 9.45 16.52
CA LEU A 73 3.48 10.02 16.58
C LEU A 73 3.49 11.36 17.33
N ALA A 74 2.51 12.23 17.09
CA ALA A 74 2.41 13.51 17.79
C ALA A 74 2.25 13.33 19.30
N VAL A 75 1.36 12.44 19.75
CA VAL A 75 1.18 12.10 21.17
C VAL A 75 2.45 11.48 21.74
N SER A 76 3.07 10.53 21.03
CA SER A 76 4.29 9.88 21.49
C SER A 76 5.44 10.86 21.68
N LEU A 77 5.63 11.77 20.72
CA LEU A 77 6.64 12.82 20.80
C LEU A 77 6.32 13.79 21.95
N PHE A 78 5.06 14.21 22.10
CA PHE A 78 4.64 15.06 23.21
C PHE A 78 4.97 14.44 24.57
N VAL A 79 4.64 13.16 24.78
CA VAL A 79 4.97 12.42 26.01
C VAL A 79 6.48 12.38 26.24
N VAL A 80 7.28 12.15 25.19
CA VAL A 80 8.75 12.09 25.31
C VAL A 80 9.36 13.46 25.64
N PHE A 81 8.81 14.56 25.10
CA PHE A 81 9.36 15.91 25.32
C PHE A 81 8.86 16.56 26.61
N VAL A 82 7.62 16.29 27.04
CA VAL A 82 7.01 16.89 28.24
C VAL A 82 7.17 16.00 29.48
N GLY A 83 7.24 14.68 29.30
CA GLY A 83 7.50 13.73 30.38
C GLY A 83 8.97 13.60 30.78
N ARG A 84 9.86 14.34 30.12
CA ARG A 84 11.26 14.58 30.53
C ARG A 84 11.36 15.88 31.30
#